data_AF-A0AAD0Z080-F1
#
_entry.id   AF-A0AAD0Z080-F1
#
_cell.length_a   1.000
_cell.length_b   1.000
_cell.length_c   1.000
_cell.angle_alpha   90.00
_cell.angle_beta   90.00
_cell.angle_gamma   90.00
#
_symmetry.space_group_name_H-M   'P 1'
#
loop_
_entity.id
_entity.type
_entity.pdbx_description
1 polymer ?
#
loop_
_entity_poly.entity_id
_entity_poly.type
_entity_poly.pdbx_seq_one_letter_code
_entity_poly.pdbx_strand_id
1 'polypeptide(L)'
;MKKLLYSFLILSSATLFAQQKFAVADNAIGTVNLFNSKKSVLQVSKTYTAANLPADLKKYSSIFTKGITEYKFKNGENVMDRMSLAEINTQYGVAKDTPVFMGEHEFSDTSTMVYPQIIDNGEVKDYNGKKTLFITLK
;
A
#
# COMPACT_ATOMS: atom_id res chain seq x y z
N MET A 1 18.73 -52.97 7.51
CA MET A 1 19.37 -51.88 6.72
C MET A 1 18.33 -50.81 6.42
N LYS A 2 18.67 -49.56 6.76
CA LYS A 2 17.83 -48.36 6.68
C LYS A 2 17.48 -48.05 5.22
N LYS A 3 16.21 -47.73 4.94
CA LYS A 3 15.76 -47.01 3.73
C LYS A 3 14.75 -45.98 4.21
N LEU A 4 15.25 -44.89 4.80
CA LEU A 4 15.38 -43.58 4.17
C LEU A 4 14.05 -43.03 3.61
N LEU A 5 13.50 -42.10 4.41
CA LEU A 5 12.94 -40.83 3.97
C LEU A 5 11.54 -40.86 3.32
N TYR A 6 10.53 -41.15 4.14
CA TYR A 6 9.21 -40.56 3.97
C TYR A 6 9.06 -39.42 4.98
N SER A 7 9.43 -38.22 4.57
CA SER A 7 8.92 -36.99 5.19
C SER A 7 8.99 -35.90 4.14
N PHE A 8 7.93 -35.86 3.34
CA PHE A 8 7.22 -34.65 2.96
C PHE A 8 8.03 -33.37 3.18
N LEU A 9 8.83 -33.02 2.19
CA LEU A 9 9.32 -31.67 2.01
C LEU A 9 8.08 -30.82 1.66
N ILE A 10 7.37 -30.33 2.68
CA ILE A 10 6.45 -29.20 2.52
C ILE A 10 7.38 -28.04 2.20
N LEU A 11 7.71 -27.91 0.92
CA LEU A 11 8.28 -26.72 0.34
C LEU A 11 7.16 -25.69 0.41
N SER A 12 6.93 -25.13 1.60
CA SER A 12 6.24 -23.87 1.79
C SER A 12 7.10 -22.84 1.07
N SER A 13 6.92 -22.77 -0.24
CA SER A 13 7.34 -21.67 -1.08
C SER A 13 6.47 -20.48 -0.69
N ALA A 14 6.70 -19.95 0.51
CA ALA A 14 6.55 -18.55 0.77
C ALA A 14 7.57 -17.87 -0.16
N THR A 15 7.21 -17.75 -1.44
CA THR A 15 7.74 -16.69 -2.27
C THR A 15 7.28 -15.44 -1.54
N LEU A 16 8.17 -14.96 -0.67
CA LEU A 16 8.04 -13.69 0.02
C LEU A 16 8.12 -12.66 -1.09
N PHE A 17 7.01 -12.44 -1.80
CA PHE A 17 6.87 -11.31 -2.69
C PHE A 17 7.30 -10.13 -1.85
N ALA A 18 8.35 -9.44 -2.30
CA ALA A 18 8.92 -8.33 -1.57
C ALA A 18 7.78 -7.34 -1.28
N GLN A 19 7.30 -7.32 -0.04
CA GLN A 19 6.16 -6.51 0.35
C GLN A 19 6.53 -5.06 0.08
N GLN A 20 5.80 -4.44 -0.85
CA GLN A 20 6.07 -3.07 -1.26
C GLN A 20 5.98 -2.17 -0.04
N LYS A 21 7.05 -1.41 0.22
CA LYS A 21 7.10 -0.51 1.36
C LYS A 21 6.30 0.75 1.04
N PHE A 22 5.24 1.01 1.79
CA PHE A 22 4.50 2.25 1.70
C PHE A 22 5.38 3.46 2.01
N ALA A 23 5.07 4.56 1.34
CA ALA A 23 5.64 5.88 1.52
C ALA A 23 4.56 6.93 1.35
N VAL A 24 4.83 8.18 1.72
CA VAL A 24 3.90 9.30 1.49
C VAL A 24 4.58 10.44 0.77
N ALA A 25 3.82 11.14 -0.06
CA ALA A 25 4.22 12.41 -0.65
C ALA A 25 2.97 13.25 -0.89
N ASP A 26 3.01 14.53 -0.49
CA ASP A 26 1.89 15.46 -0.68
C ASP A 26 0.55 14.87 -0.20
N ASN A 27 0.52 14.42 1.06
CA ASN A 27 -0.65 13.83 1.74
C ASN A 27 -1.30 12.62 1.04
N ALA A 28 -0.61 11.97 0.11
CA ALA A 28 -1.06 10.75 -0.55
C ALA A 28 -0.11 9.58 -0.33
N ILE A 29 -0.69 8.38 -0.21
CA ILE A 29 0.05 7.13 -0.05
C ILE A 29 0.56 6.67 -1.42
N GLY A 30 1.84 6.33 -1.45
CA GLY A 30 2.50 5.67 -2.56
C GLY A 30 3.39 4.53 -2.06
N THR A 31 4.35 4.11 -2.88
CA THR A 31 5.39 3.16 -2.50
C THR A 31 6.76 3.79 -2.64
N VAL A 32 7.72 3.30 -1.86
CA VAL A 32 9.14 3.68 -1.99
C VAL A 32 9.62 3.44 -3.43
N ASN A 33 9.18 2.36 -4.08
CA ASN A 33 9.54 2.04 -5.45
C ASN A 33 9.01 3.08 -6.44
N LEU A 34 7.73 3.47 -6.34
CA LEU A 34 7.16 4.53 -7.16
C LEU A 34 7.97 5.82 -7.01
N PHE A 35 8.21 6.27 -5.79
CA PHE A 35 8.90 7.55 -5.57
C PHE A 35 10.38 7.49 -5.96
N ASN A 36 11.04 6.34 -5.79
CA ASN A 36 12.39 6.14 -6.28
C ASN A 36 12.49 6.16 -7.82
N SER A 37 11.45 5.72 -8.53
CA SER A 37 11.38 5.85 -10.00
C SER A 37 11.23 7.30 -10.46
N LYS A 38 10.85 8.21 -9.55
CA LYS A 38 10.60 9.64 -9.81
C LYS A 38 11.62 10.56 -9.11
N LYS A 39 12.83 10.08 -8.82
CA LYS A 39 13.93 10.85 -8.17
C LYS A 39 14.32 12.13 -8.90
N SER A 40 13.97 12.29 -10.18
CA SER A 40 14.17 13.56 -10.90
C SER A 40 13.37 14.69 -10.26
N VAL A 41 12.12 14.43 -9.82
CA VAL A 41 11.16 15.41 -9.30
C VAL A 41 10.87 15.27 -7.81
N LEU A 42 11.13 14.10 -7.22
CA LEU A 42 10.96 13.82 -5.79
C LEU A 42 12.31 13.69 -5.07
N GLN A 43 12.32 14.00 -3.79
CA GLN A 43 13.42 13.73 -2.88
C GLN A 43 12.89 13.26 -1.52
N VAL A 44 13.66 12.43 -0.82
CA VAL A 44 13.33 12.05 0.55
C VAL A 44 13.33 13.30 1.41
N SER A 45 12.23 13.51 2.14
CA SER A 45 12.07 14.60 3.09
C SER A 45 12.49 14.13 4.48
N LYS A 46 11.86 13.06 4.96
CA LYS A 46 12.07 12.53 6.31
C LYS A 46 11.63 11.07 6.38
N THR A 47 12.24 10.31 7.30
CA THR A 47 11.73 9.00 7.69
C THR A 47 11.22 9.09 9.12
N TYR A 48 9.96 8.69 9.31
CA TYR A 48 9.33 8.65 10.62
C TYR A 48 9.35 7.22 11.14
N THR A 49 9.56 7.07 12.45
CA THR A 49 9.29 5.81 13.15
C THR A 49 7.79 5.73 13.46
N ALA A 50 7.28 4.54 13.77
CA ALA A 50 5.87 4.37 14.15
C ALA A 50 5.47 5.24 15.35
N ALA A 51 6.39 5.45 16.31
CA ALA A 51 6.18 6.30 17.47
C ALA A 51 6.11 7.80 17.14
N ASN A 52 6.72 8.22 16.02
CA ASN A 52 6.90 9.63 15.66
C ASN A 52 6.15 10.00 14.37
N LEU A 53 5.03 9.33 14.07
CA LEU A 53 4.23 9.65 12.91
C LEU A 53 3.63 11.07 13.00
N PRO A 54 3.65 11.86 11.91
CA PRO A 54 2.88 13.10 11.79
C PRO A 54 1.40 12.90 12.10
N ALA A 55 0.74 13.95 12.60
CA ALA A 55 -0.67 13.89 13.02
C ALA A 55 -1.57 13.27 11.96
N ASP A 56 -1.44 13.70 10.70
CA ASP A 56 -2.27 13.26 9.58
C ASP A 56 -2.04 11.78 9.20
N LEU A 57 -0.91 11.18 9.61
CA LEU A 57 -0.56 9.79 9.37
C LEU A 57 -0.85 8.87 10.56
N LYS A 58 -1.18 9.43 11.73
CA LYS A 58 -1.48 8.64 12.94
C LYS A 58 -2.67 7.70 12.74
N LYS A 59 -3.64 8.08 11.89
CA LYS A 59 -4.77 7.21 11.53
C LYS A 59 -4.36 5.89 10.86
N TYR A 60 -3.13 5.80 10.35
CA TYR A 60 -2.55 4.59 9.74
C TYR A 60 -1.47 3.95 10.61
N SER A 61 -1.38 4.26 11.92
CA SER A 61 -0.33 3.71 12.78
C SER A 61 -0.35 2.19 12.88
N SER A 62 -1.52 1.56 12.70
CA SER A 62 -1.69 0.10 12.62
C SER A 62 -1.06 -0.50 11.36
N ILE A 63 -0.94 0.29 10.29
CA ILE A 63 -0.38 -0.12 8.99
C ILE A 63 1.12 0.17 8.98
N PHE A 64 1.52 1.35 9.45
CA PHE A 64 2.92 1.82 9.43
C PHE A 64 3.70 1.41 10.68
N THR A 65 3.61 0.13 11.06
CA THR A 65 4.25 -0.43 12.28
C THR A 65 5.77 -0.30 12.28
N LYS A 66 6.40 -0.25 11.10
CA LYS A 66 7.85 0.00 10.92
C LYS A 66 8.18 1.46 10.59
N GLY A 67 7.20 2.36 10.73
CA GLY A 67 7.30 3.74 10.30
C GLY A 67 7.07 3.94 8.80
N ILE A 68 7.27 5.17 8.33
CA ILE A 68 7.04 5.56 6.94
C ILE A 68 8.07 6.58 6.44
N THR A 69 8.44 6.47 5.17
CA THR A 69 9.28 7.45 4.49
C THR A 69 8.39 8.48 3.80
N GLU A 70 8.63 9.75 4.09
CA GLU A 70 8.03 10.90 3.44
C GLU A 70 8.96 11.44 2.36
N TYR A 71 8.37 11.71 1.20
CA TYR A 71 9.01 12.37 0.07
C TYR A 71 8.35 13.73 -0.15
N LYS A 72 9.13 14.67 -0.70
CA LYS A 72 8.65 15.98 -1.15
C LYS A 72 9.02 16.22 -2.60
N PHE A 73 8.17 16.94 -3.31
CA PHE A 73 8.48 17.45 -4.64
C PHE A 73 9.56 18.52 -4.53
N LYS A 74 10.59 18.43 -5.37
CA LYS A 74 11.75 19.33 -5.33
C LYS A 74 11.35 20.79 -5.55
N ASN A 75 10.36 21.01 -6.41
CA ASN A 75 9.83 22.33 -6.73
C ASN A 75 8.58 22.68 -5.92
N GLY A 76 8.21 21.87 -4.92
CA GLY A 76 6.99 22.05 -4.12
C GLY A 76 5.69 21.68 -4.83
N GLU A 77 5.68 21.60 -6.15
CA GLU A 77 4.50 21.26 -6.95
C GLU A 77 4.37 19.76 -7.19
N ASN A 78 3.18 19.23 -6.94
CA ASN A 78 2.85 17.85 -7.27
C ASN A 78 2.59 17.72 -8.77
N VAL A 79 3.33 16.82 -9.42
CA VAL A 79 3.25 16.53 -10.86
C VAL A 79 2.63 15.16 -11.16
N MET A 80 2.03 14.53 -10.15
CA MET A 80 1.48 13.18 -10.21
C MET A 80 0.00 13.19 -9.82
N ASP A 81 -0.80 12.41 -10.53
CA ASP A 81 -2.21 12.25 -10.21
C ASP A 81 -2.40 11.56 -8.86
N ARG A 82 -3.40 12.01 -8.11
CA ARG A 82 -3.85 11.38 -6.86
C ARG A 82 -5.33 11.08 -6.97
N MET A 83 -5.76 10.04 -6.27
CA MET A 83 -7.14 9.61 -6.25
C MET A 83 -7.49 9.10 -4.85
N SER A 84 -8.71 9.34 -4.40
CA SER A 84 -9.21 8.75 -3.17
C SER A 84 -9.52 7.26 -3.36
N LEU A 85 -9.42 6.48 -2.28
CA LEU A 85 -9.85 5.07 -2.31
C LEU A 85 -11.35 4.94 -2.63
N ALA A 86 -12.17 5.92 -2.28
CA ALA A 86 -13.60 5.98 -2.63
C ALA A 86 -13.82 6.09 -4.16
N GLU A 87 -13.01 6.88 -4.85
CA GLU A 87 -13.03 6.98 -6.32
C GLU A 87 -12.55 5.67 -6.96
N ILE A 88 -11.49 5.06 -6.41
CA ILE A 88 -11.02 3.75 -6.85
C ILE A 88 -12.13 2.70 -6.70
N ASN A 89 -12.78 2.61 -5.53
CA ASN A 89 -13.93 1.72 -5.33
C ASN A 89 -15.00 1.91 -6.41
N THR A 90 -15.33 3.16 -6.74
CA THR A 90 -16.32 3.48 -7.77
C THR A 90 -15.92 2.91 -9.13
N GLN A 91 -14.63 3.01 -9.51
CA GLN A 91 -14.11 2.45 -10.77
C GLN A 91 -14.22 0.92 -10.83
N TYR A 92 -14.14 0.24 -9.68
CA TYR A 92 -14.30 -1.20 -9.57
C TYR A 92 -15.75 -1.64 -9.27
N GLY A 93 -16.71 -0.72 -9.27
CA GLY A 93 -18.12 -1.03 -9.01
C GLY A 93 -18.41 -1.44 -7.55
N VAL A 94 -17.56 -1.00 -6.62
CA VAL A 94 -17.72 -1.17 -5.17
C VAL A 94 -18.27 0.12 -4.56
N ALA A 95 -19.03 0.02 -3.47
CA ALA A 95 -19.55 1.19 -2.76
C ALA A 95 -18.40 2.06 -2.22
N LYS A 96 -18.57 3.39 -2.28
CA LYS A 96 -17.52 4.38 -1.95
C LYS A 96 -16.92 4.21 -0.56
N ASP A 97 -17.75 3.86 0.40
CA ASP A 97 -17.38 3.76 1.83
C ASP A 97 -16.92 2.35 2.22
N THR A 98 -16.81 1.43 1.26
CA THR A 98 -16.29 0.09 1.53
C THR A 98 -14.77 0.14 1.76
N PRO A 99 -14.23 -0.48 2.82
CA PRO A 99 -12.78 -0.57 3.02
C PRO A 99 -12.06 -1.17 1.81
N VAL A 100 -10.83 -0.72 1.57
CA VAL A 100 -9.99 -1.23 0.49
C VAL A 100 -8.78 -1.92 1.10
N PHE A 101 -8.48 -3.13 0.62
CA PHE A 101 -7.25 -3.83 0.99
C PHE A 101 -6.15 -3.45 0.00
N MET A 102 -5.03 -2.91 0.49
CA MET A 102 -3.82 -2.68 -0.32
C MET A 102 -2.70 -3.58 0.20
N GLY A 103 -2.37 -4.62 -0.57
CA GLY A 103 -1.57 -5.74 -0.07
C GLY A 103 -2.31 -6.47 1.07
N GLU A 104 -1.68 -6.56 2.23
CA GLU A 104 -2.23 -7.23 3.42
C GLU A 104 -2.95 -6.27 4.38
N HIS A 105 -3.02 -4.98 4.04
CA HIS A 105 -3.47 -3.93 4.95
C HIS A 105 -4.85 -3.41 4.55
N GLU A 106 -5.75 -3.35 5.52
CA GLU A 106 -7.08 -2.76 5.34
C GLU A 106 -7.04 -1.24 5.54
N PHE A 107 -7.58 -0.50 4.58
CA PHE A 107 -7.79 0.94 4.64
C PHE A 107 -9.29 1.21 4.73
N SER A 108 -9.76 1.47 5.95
CA SER A 108 -11.17 1.75 6.23
C SER A 108 -11.59 3.19 5.94
N ASP A 109 -10.66 4.15 6.00
CA ASP A 109 -10.90 5.54 5.61
C ASP A 109 -10.76 5.67 4.08
N THR A 110 -11.87 5.67 3.36
CA THR A 110 -11.85 5.74 1.89
C THR A 110 -11.59 7.14 1.33
N SER A 111 -11.54 8.17 2.20
CA SER A 111 -11.04 9.51 1.83
C SER A 111 -9.52 9.56 1.67
N THR A 112 -8.83 8.48 2.05
CA THR A 112 -7.38 8.32 1.87
C THR A 112 -7.00 8.56 0.41
N MET A 113 -6.14 9.55 0.20
CA MET A 113 -5.55 9.82 -1.11
C MET A 113 -4.39 8.85 -1.37
N VAL A 114 -4.36 8.29 -2.57
CA VAL A 114 -3.29 7.40 -3.03
C VAL A 114 -2.82 7.81 -4.43
N TYR A 115 -1.61 7.41 -4.79
CA TYR A 115 -1.12 7.50 -6.16
C TYR A 115 -1.58 6.24 -6.92
N PRO A 116 -2.57 6.31 -7.84
CA PRO A 116 -3.10 5.13 -8.51
C PRO A 116 -2.04 4.36 -9.32
N GLN A 117 -0.91 4.99 -9.64
CA GLN A 117 0.22 4.33 -10.29
C GLN A 117 0.83 3.19 -9.46
N ILE A 118 0.58 3.12 -8.14
CA ILE A 118 0.99 1.98 -7.31
C ILE A 118 0.15 0.73 -7.52
N ILE A 119 -1.03 0.84 -8.14
CA ILE A 119 -1.93 -0.29 -8.37
C ILE A 119 -1.38 -1.13 -9.53
N ASP A 120 -1.12 -2.39 -9.24
CA ASP A 120 -0.79 -3.42 -10.25
C ASP A 120 -2.06 -4.08 -10.78
N ASN A 121 -2.86 -4.60 -9.86
CA ASN A 121 -4.14 -5.23 -10.14
C ASN A 121 -5.15 -4.91 -9.05
N GLY A 122 -6.44 -4.92 -9.40
CA GLY A 122 -7.55 -4.80 -8.46
C GLY A 122 -8.54 -5.95 -8.66
N GLU A 123 -8.90 -6.62 -7.58
CA GLU A 123 -9.81 -7.76 -7.57
C GLU A 123 -10.94 -7.50 -6.57
N VAL A 124 -12.19 -7.62 -7.04
CA VAL A 124 -13.36 -7.49 -6.18
C VAL A 124 -13.76 -8.87 -5.68
N LYS A 125 -13.71 -9.06 -4.36
CA LYS A 125 -14.08 -10.32 -3.69
C LYS A 125 -15.25 -10.13 -2.77
N ASP A 126 -15.98 -11.21 -2.50
CA ASP A 126 -16.85 -11.22 -1.32
C ASP A 126 -15.97 -11.37 -0.07
N TYR A 127 -16.09 -10.41 0.83
CA TYR A 127 -15.45 -10.42 2.14
C TYR A 127 -16.49 -10.07 3.19
N ASN A 128 -16.79 -11.01 4.08
CA ASN A 128 -17.84 -10.89 5.08
C ASN A 128 -19.23 -10.53 4.51
N GLY A 129 -19.59 -11.11 3.36
CA GLY A 129 -20.89 -10.89 2.70
C GLY A 129 -21.00 -9.55 1.96
N LYS A 130 -19.87 -8.86 1.76
CA LYS A 130 -19.80 -7.58 1.05
C LYS A 130 -18.74 -7.63 -0.05
N LYS A 131 -19.09 -7.11 -1.23
CA LYS A 131 -18.12 -6.87 -2.30
C LYS A 131 -17.07 -5.86 -1.82
N THR A 132 -15.82 -6.28 -1.80
CA THR A 132 -14.69 -5.53 -1.24
C THR A 132 -13.53 -5.57 -2.23
N LEU A 133 -12.83 -4.44 -2.39
CA LEU A 133 -11.73 -4.32 -3.32
C LEU A 133 -10.39 -4.71 -2.67
N PHE A 134 -9.65 -5.60 -3.33
CA PHE A 134 -8.30 -6.01 -2.98
C PHE A 134 -7.33 -5.56 -4.08
N ILE A 135 -6.35 -4.75 -3.71
CA ILE A 135 -5.35 -4.15 -4.58
C ILE A 135 -4.00 -4.82 -4.36
N THR A 136 -3.41 -5.30 -5.44
CA THR A 136 -2.00 -5.68 -5.50
C THR A 136 -1.17 -4.46 -5.87
N LEU A 137 -0.02 -4.27 -5.19
CA LEU A 137 0.86 -3.12 -5.39
C LEU A 137 2.03 -3.45 -6.32
N LYS A 138 2.42 -2.49 -7.17
CA LYS A 138 3.63 -2.52 -8.01
C LYS A 138 4.91 -2.30 -7.21
#